data_AF-B3SP29-F1
#
_entry.id   AF-B3SP29-F1
#
_cell.length_a   1.000
_cell.length_b   1.000
_cell.length_c   1.000
_cell.angle_alpha   90.00
_cell.angle_beta   90.00
_cell.angle_gamma   90.00
#
_symmetry.space_group_name_H-M   'P 1'
#
loop_
_entity.id
_entity.type
_entity.pdbx_description
1 polymer ?
#
loop_
_entity_poly.entity_id
_entity_poly.type
_entity_poly.pdbx_seq_one_letter_code
_entity_poly.pdbx_strand_id
1 'polypeptide(L)'
;KEKYDGATEVVVKKASTRRRLEPVNPQYKFRADTDLVYMDRSPDFCQRNRVTGSLGTTGRSCNVTSAGPDGCDIMCCGRGYDVVRTTRQLQCQCKFHWCCEVLA
;
A
#
# COMPACT_ATOMS: atom_id res chain seq x y z
N LYS A 1 -7.30 2.77 6.31
CA LYS A 1 -6.32 1.67 6.08
C LYS A 1 -6.70 0.42 6.87
N GLU A 2 -7.04 0.54 8.15
CA GLU A 2 -7.56 -0.57 8.97
C GLU A 2 -8.65 -1.43 8.29
N LYS A 3 -9.68 -0.81 7.68
CA LYS A 3 -10.72 -1.55 6.93
C LYS A 3 -10.21 -2.30 5.69
N TYR A 4 -9.12 -1.83 5.09
CA TYR A 4 -8.47 -2.50 3.95
C TYR A 4 -7.68 -3.72 4.44
N ASP A 5 -6.92 -3.56 5.52
CA ASP A 5 -6.13 -4.64 6.11
C ASP A 5 -7.04 -5.74 6.71
N GLY A 6 -8.25 -5.37 7.16
CA GLY A 6 -9.29 -6.29 7.65
C GLY A 6 -10.36 -6.69 6.62
N ALA A 7 -10.15 -6.47 5.32
CA ALA A 7 -11.15 -6.78 4.31
C ALA A 7 -11.42 -8.30 4.22
N THR A 8 -12.67 -8.69 3.95
CA THR A 8 -13.08 -10.11 3.92
C THR A 8 -13.25 -10.62 2.49
N GLU A 9 -12.72 -11.82 2.21
CA GLU A 9 -12.93 -12.53 0.93
C GLU A 9 -14.36 -13.10 0.87
N VAL A 10 -15.11 -12.79 -0.18
CA VAL A 10 -16.51 -13.20 -0.34
C VAL A 10 -16.78 -13.81 -1.71
N VAL A 11 -17.81 -14.66 -1.77
CA VAL A 11 -18.35 -15.23 -3.00
C VAL A 11 -19.82 -14.89 -3.16
N VAL A 12 -20.27 -14.78 -4.41
CA VAL A 12 -21.68 -14.55 -4.73
C VAL A 12 -22.42 -15.89 -4.78
N LYS A 13 -23.35 -16.10 -3.86
CA LYS A 13 -24.30 -17.22 -3.94
C LYS A 13 -25.66 -16.75 -4.44
N LYS A 14 -26.28 -17.57 -5.30
CA LYS A 14 -27.65 -17.36 -5.78
C LYS A 14 -28.62 -18.04 -4.81
N ALA A 15 -29.49 -17.27 -4.17
CA ALA A 15 -30.58 -17.79 -3.37
C ALA A 15 -31.91 -17.43 -4.05
N SER A 16 -32.51 -18.40 -4.74
CA SER A 16 -33.81 -18.32 -5.45
C SER A 16 -33.96 -17.15 -6.43
N THR A 17 -34.14 -15.91 -5.93
CA THR A 17 -34.31 -14.67 -6.71
C THR A 17 -33.28 -13.58 -6.39
N ARG A 18 -32.45 -13.75 -5.34
CA ARG A 18 -31.50 -12.73 -4.87
C ARG A 18 -30.07 -13.25 -4.85
N ARG A 19 -29.12 -12.39 -5.24
CA ARG A 19 -27.68 -12.64 -5.07
C ARG A 19 -27.27 -12.18 -3.68
N ARG A 20 -26.52 -13.00 -2.96
CA ARG A 20 -25.98 -12.68 -1.64
C ARG A 20 -24.48 -12.91 -1.61
N LEU A 21 -23.76 -12.02 -0.93
CA LEU A 21 -22.34 -12.18 -0.62
C LEU A 21 -22.21 -13.04 0.64
N GLU A 22 -21.39 -14.08 0.55
CA GLU A 22 -21.04 -14.93 1.69
C GLU A 22 -19.51 -15.00 1.83
N PRO A 23 -18.97 -14.96 3.06
CA PRO A 23 -17.55 -15.14 3.28
C PRO A 23 -17.06 -16.48 2.72
N VAL A 24 -15.88 -16.48 2.10
CA VAL A 24 -15.23 -17.72 1.65
C VAL A 24 -14.88 -18.61 2.84
N ASN A 25 -14.36 -18.02 3.92
CA ASN A 25 -14.16 -18.71 5.18
C ASN A 25 -15.29 -18.35 6.18
N PRO A 26 -16.12 -19.32 6.60
CA PRO A 26 -17.27 -19.08 7.49
C PRO A 26 -16.92 -18.54 8.88
N GLN A 27 -15.67 -18.67 9.34
CA GLN A 27 -15.24 -18.13 10.62
C GLN A 27 -15.19 -16.59 10.61
N TYR A 28 -15.01 -15.99 9.43
CA TYR A 28 -15.00 -14.54 9.29
C TYR A 28 -16.40 -13.99 9.08
N LYS A 29 -16.65 -12.83 9.67
CA LYS A 29 -17.91 -12.07 9.55
C LYS A 29 -17.57 -10.66 9.11
N PHE A 30 -18.44 -10.08 8.28
CA PHE A 30 -18.33 -8.69 7.87
C PHE A 30 -19.71 -8.03 7.94
N ARG A 31 -19.72 -6.71 8.10
CA ARG A 31 -20.90 -5.86 8.00
C ARG A 31 -20.93 -5.20 6.63
N ALA A 32 -21.99 -5.46 5.88
CA ALA A 32 -22.10 -5.02 4.49
C ALA A 32 -22.17 -3.48 4.30
N ASP A 33 -22.45 -2.73 5.36
CA ASP A 33 -22.58 -1.26 5.36
C ASP A 33 -21.27 -0.53 5.64
N THR A 34 -20.32 -1.18 6.31
CA THR A 34 -19.15 -0.52 6.93
C THR A 34 -17.82 -1.22 6.66
N ASP A 35 -17.83 -2.50 6.31
CA ASP A 35 -16.62 -3.28 6.04
C ASP A 35 -16.35 -3.40 4.53
N LEU A 36 -15.06 -3.50 4.19
CA LEU A 36 -14.63 -3.78 2.82
C LEU A 36 -14.62 -5.29 2.57
N VAL A 37 -15.05 -5.68 1.37
CA VAL A 37 -15.02 -7.06 0.90
C VAL A 37 -14.35 -7.14 -0.46
N TYR A 38 -13.73 -8.28 -0.76
CA TYR A 38 -13.12 -8.55 -2.06
C TYR A 38 -13.53 -9.95 -2.55
N MET A 39 -13.57 -10.12 -3.87
CA MET A 39 -13.95 -11.39 -4.51
C MET A 39 -12.74 -12.09 -5.16
N ASP A 40 -11.80 -11.31 -5.65
CA ASP A 40 -10.59 -11.79 -6.32
C ASP A 40 -9.35 -11.42 -5.52
N ARG A 41 -8.39 -12.35 -5.48
CA ARG A 41 -7.11 -12.11 -4.80
C ARG A 41 -6.30 -11.06 -5.54
N SER A 42 -5.65 -10.18 -4.78
CA SER A 42 -4.73 -9.20 -5.33
C SER A 42 -3.58 -9.88 -6.09
N PRO A 43 -3.18 -9.35 -7.25
CA PRO A 43 -2.07 -9.92 -8.02
C PRO A 43 -0.73 -9.66 -7.32
N ASP A 44 0.32 -10.30 -7.84
CA ASP A 44 1.68 -9.92 -7.50
C ASP A 44 2.03 -8.55 -8.11
N PHE A 45 2.48 -7.62 -7.26
CA PHE A 45 2.88 -6.27 -7.62
C PHE A 45 4.39 -6.11 -7.81
N CYS A 46 5.18 -7.17 -7.61
CA CYS A 46 6.63 -7.13 -7.75
C CYS A 46 7.07 -6.78 -9.17
N GLN A 47 6.44 -7.40 -10.17
CA GLN A 47 6.76 -7.21 -11.59
C GLN A 47 5.69 -6.38 -12.30
N ARG A 48 6.10 -5.75 -13.40
CA ARG A 48 5.18 -5.02 -14.26
C ARG A 48 4.21 -5.99 -14.92
N ASN A 49 2.93 -5.79 -14.71
CA ASN A 49 1.87 -6.57 -15.30
C ASN A 49 0.86 -5.65 -16.01
N ARG A 50 0.85 -5.69 -17.34
CA ARG A 50 -0.04 -4.85 -18.16
C ARG A 50 -1.51 -5.27 -18.07
N VAL A 51 -1.79 -6.52 -17.76
CA VAL A 51 -3.17 -7.04 -17.65
C VAL A 51 -3.84 -6.48 -16.40
N THR A 52 -3.12 -6.44 -15.27
CA THR A 52 -3.63 -5.88 -14.02
C THR A 52 -3.37 -4.39 -13.86
N GLY A 53 -2.58 -3.79 -14.76
CA GLY A 53 -2.13 -2.39 -14.67
C GLY A 53 -0.99 -2.15 -13.68
N SER A 54 -0.45 -3.19 -13.04
CA SER A 54 0.70 -3.07 -12.13
C SER A 54 1.95 -2.58 -12.86
N LEU A 55 2.61 -1.56 -12.31
CA LEU A 55 3.87 -1.04 -12.85
C LEU A 55 5.10 -1.84 -12.39
N GLY A 56 4.96 -2.72 -11.40
CA GLY A 56 6.09 -3.36 -10.72
C GLY A 56 6.74 -2.43 -9.68
N THR A 57 7.78 -2.94 -9.00
CA THR A 57 8.50 -2.19 -7.96
C THR A 57 9.89 -1.68 -8.37
N THR A 58 10.32 -1.94 -9.60
CA THR A 58 11.61 -1.48 -10.11
C THR A 58 11.71 0.05 -10.13
N GLY A 59 12.80 0.60 -9.61
CA GLY A 59 13.06 2.04 -9.55
C GLY A 59 12.36 2.77 -8.41
N ARG A 60 11.65 2.07 -7.52
CA ARG A 60 11.06 2.67 -6.32
C ARG A 60 12.12 2.86 -5.23
N SER A 61 12.01 3.96 -4.49
CA SER A 61 12.81 4.18 -3.28
C SER A 61 12.32 3.29 -2.15
N CYS A 62 13.23 2.58 -1.51
CA CYS A 62 12.97 1.71 -0.36
C CYS A 62 13.81 2.15 0.85
N ASN A 63 13.41 1.70 2.04
CA ASN A 63 14.10 1.97 3.29
C ASN A 63 14.91 0.75 3.74
N VAL A 64 16.24 0.86 3.81
CA VAL A 64 17.12 -0.25 4.19
C VAL A 64 16.95 -0.65 5.66
N THR A 65 16.54 0.28 6.53
CA THR A 65 16.41 0.00 7.97
C THR A 65 15.04 -0.55 8.35
N SER A 66 14.07 -0.58 7.42
CA SER A 66 12.72 -1.07 7.72
C SER A 66 12.61 -2.57 7.43
N ALA A 67 11.99 -3.30 8.35
CA ALA A 67 11.58 -4.69 8.16
C ALA A 67 10.15 -4.82 7.58
N GLY A 68 9.46 -3.70 7.36
CA GLY A 68 8.08 -3.65 6.87
C GLY A 68 7.96 -3.60 5.35
N PRO A 69 6.76 -3.34 4.81
CA PRO A 69 6.51 -3.25 3.37
C PRO A 69 7.29 -2.14 2.65
N ASP A 70 7.79 -1.14 3.38
CA ASP A 70 8.69 -0.10 2.88
C ASP A 70 10.17 -0.52 2.87
N GLY A 71 10.48 -1.65 3.53
CA GLY A 71 11.79 -2.29 3.58
C GLY A 71 12.27 -2.71 2.20
N CYS A 72 13.56 -2.56 1.93
CA CYS A 72 14.11 -2.93 0.62
C CYS A 72 13.95 -4.42 0.28
N ASP A 73 14.00 -5.31 1.27
CA ASP A 73 13.83 -6.74 1.03
C ASP A 73 12.42 -7.09 0.54
N ILE A 74 11.40 -6.44 1.12
CA ILE A 74 9.98 -6.65 0.74
C ILE A 74 9.63 -5.83 -0.50
N MET A 75 10.00 -4.55 -0.56
CA MET A 75 9.66 -3.67 -1.68
C MET A 75 10.33 -4.11 -2.98
N CYS A 76 11.58 -4.55 -2.93
CA CYS A 76 12.31 -5.07 -4.10
C CYS A 76 12.11 -6.59 -4.29
N CYS A 77 11.28 -7.24 -3.47
CA CYS A 77 10.95 -8.66 -3.54
C CYS A 77 12.18 -9.56 -3.62
N GLY A 78 13.20 -9.28 -2.81
CA GLY A 78 14.47 -10.03 -2.76
C GLY A 78 15.41 -9.85 -3.95
N ARG A 79 15.12 -8.96 -4.92
CA ARG A 79 15.98 -8.73 -6.09
C ARG A 79 17.24 -7.91 -5.80
N GLY A 80 17.42 -7.43 -4.57
CA GLY A 80 18.46 -6.46 -4.19
C GLY A 80 18.04 -5.01 -4.46
N TYR A 81 18.93 -4.07 -4.13
CA TYR A 81 18.70 -2.64 -4.27
C TYR A 81 20.02 -1.88 -4.45
N ASP A 82 19.95 -0.76 -5.17
CA ASP A 82 21.07 0.16 -5.34
C ASP A 82 20.98 1.29 -4.31
N VAL A 83 22.13 1.68 -3.75
CA VAL A 83 22.21 2.80 -2.81
C VAL A 83 22.76 4.02 -3.53
N VAL A 84 21.91 5.04 -3.71
CA VAL A 84 22.30 6.31 -4.32
C VAL A 84 22.42 7.39 -3.23
N ARG A 85 23.63 7.93 -3.05
CA ARG A 85 23.85 9.09 -2.17
C ARG A 85 23.64 10.37 -2.95
N THR A 86 22.75 11.23 -2.48
CA THR A 86 22.47 12.55 -3.09
C THR A 86 22.68 13.65 -2.06
N THR A 87 23.48 14.65 -2.40
CA THR A 87 23.60 15.88 -1.61
C THR A 87 22.43 16.80 -1.96
N ARG A 88 21.71 17.29 -0.95
CA ARG A 88 20.65 18.28 -1.13
C ARG A 88 21.04 19.57 -0.43
N GLN A 89 20.88 20.69 -1.12
CA GLN A 89 20.95 22.00 -0.50
C GLN A 89 19.60 22.27 0.18
N LEU A 90 19.65 22.59 1.47
CA LEU A 90 18.49 23.00 2.25
C LEU A 90 18.82 24.36 2.86
N GLN A 91 17.84 25.27 2.90
CA GLN A 91 17.95 26.44 3.76
C GLN A 91 18.00 25.97 5.21
N CYS A 92 19.05 26.34 5.93
CA CYS A 92 19.29 25.91 7.30
C CYS A 92 19.68 27.11 8.15
N GLN A 93 19.50 27.00 9.46
CA GLN A 93 19.78 28.09 10.41
C GLN A 93 18.95 29.36 10.18
N CYS A 94 17.75 29.23 9.60
CA CYS A 94 16.86 30.35 9.36
C CYS A 94 16.50 31.04 10.68
N LYS A 95 16.56 32.38 10.71
CA LYS A 95 16.18 33.19 11.86
C LYS A 95 14.87 33.91 11.58
N PHE A 96 13.90 33.68 12.45
CA PHE A 96 12.63 34.40 12.44
C PHE A 96 12.78 35.71 13.22
N HIS A 97 12.51 36.83 12.56
CA HIS A 97 12.38 38.14 13.19
C HIS A 97 10.90 38.48 13.34
N TRP A 98 10.45 38.71 14.58
CA TRP A 98 9.04 39.01 14.85
C TRP A 98 8.67 40.37 14.22
N CYS A 99 7.79 40.28 13.21
CA CYS A 99 7.32 41.33 12.31
C CYS A 99 8.36 41.88 11.32
N CYS A 100 8.47 41.37 10.09
CA CYS A 100 7.86 40.15 9.54
C CYS A 100 8.78 39.53 8.46
N GLU A 101 10.01 39.15 8.83
CA GLU A 101 10.98 38.56 7.89
C GLU A 101 11.64 37.30 8.47
N VAL A 102 11.84 36.32 7.60
CA VAL A 102 12.67 35.13 7.86
C VAL A 102 13.95 35.30 7.07
N LEU A 103 15.09 35.43 7.76
CA LEU A 103 16.40 35.41 7.14
C LEU A 103 16.83 33.95 6.99
N ALA A 104 17.16 33.53 5.77
CA ALA A 104 17.54 32.17 5.41
C ALA A 104 18.96 32.08 4.85
#